data_AF-A0AB34KP72-F1
#
_entry.id   AF-A0AB34KP72-F1
#
_cell.length_a   1.000
_cell.length_b   1.000
_cell.length_c   1.000
_cell.angle_alpha   90.00
_cell.angle_beta   90.00
_cell.angle_gamma   90.00
#
_symmetry.space_group_name_H-M   'P 1'
#
loop_
_entity.id
_entity.type
_entity.pdbx_description
1 polymer ?
#
loop_
_entity_poly.entity_id
_entity_poly.type
_entity_poly.pdbx_seq_one_letter_code
_entity_poly.pdbx_strand_id
1 'polypeptide(L)'
;MAPQSKSKKRKLNNDEPSTSAVDTSKPTAVFKPTKGRKHTLSLALPGSIIANCSTHEMKNALAGQIARASAVFCVDEIVVFDDGQAATRPPEKDGYTAYADPNFFLYHVLSYLETPPHLRKALFPMHPDLRTAGALPSLDMPHHLRSNEWCPFREGVSVGASRVGGGGGEAATELDCGLAERVSVRVELEPRTRLTVRVPEREGGEGEAVAPEAPREEAGYYWGYSVRQAGSLGAVFTECPFDGGYDVSVGTSERGTTLATLLDRSDPSYVEPSWKHLVVVFGGVAGLEAALSADRELLNAGVTEVKDLFDRWVNLVPGQGSRTIRTEEAVWVGLAGLRSVVEARSAV
;
A
#
# COMPACT_ATOMS: atom_id res chain seq x y z
N MET A 1 -1.26 -47.86 53.46
CA MET A 1 -1.01 -46.52 54.04
C MET A 1 0.43 -46.13 53.76
N ALA A 2 0.65 -45.20 52.82
CA ALA A 2 1.92 -44.54 52.58
C ALA A 2 1.61 -43.05 52.33
N PRO A 3 2.25 -42.11 53.06
CA PRO A 3 1.86 -40.71 53.01
C PRO A 3 2.50 -39.96 51.83
N GLN A 4 1.71 -39.07 51.23
CA GLN A 4 2.10 -38.15 50.15
C GLN A 4 3.05 -37.07 50.66
N SER A 5 4.19 -36.91 49.97
CA SER A 5 5.12 -35.78 50.14
C SER A 5 4.58 -34.53 49.42
N LYS A 6 4.21 -33.50 50.19
CA LYS A 6 3.93 -32.15 49.67
C LYS A 6 5.22 -31.33 49.68
N SER A 7 5.79 -31.08 48.50
CA SER A 7 6.89 -30.13 48.32
C SER A 7 6.32 -28.73 48.04
N LYS A 8 6.49 -27.81 49.02
CA LYS A 8 6.27 -26.38 48.88
C LYS A 8 7.38 -25.80 48.00
N LYS A 9 7.07 -25.37 46.77
CA LYS A 9 7.99 -24.57 45.95
C LYS A 9 8.10 -23.15 46.52
N ARG A 10 9.33 -22.81 46.92
CA ARG A 10 9.78 -21.49 47.41
C ARG A 10 9.70 -20.47 46.27
N LYS A 11 9.02 -19.34 46.49
CA LYS A 11 9.17 -18.14 45.65
C LYS A 11 10.57 -17.58 45.85
N LEU A 12 11.31 -17.38 44.77
CA LEU A 12 12.53 -16.58 44.74
C LEU A 12 12.23 -15.37 43.84
N ASN A 13 12.05 -14.21 44.48
CA ASN A 13 12.22 -12.92 43.82
C ASN A 13 13.71 -12.80 43.48
N ASN A 14 14.03 -12.56 42.22
CA ASN A 14 15.36 -12.09 41.84
C ASN A 14 15.16 -10.95 40.84
N ASP A 15 15.33 -9.72 41.36
CA ASP A 15 15.54 -8.51 40.57
C ASP A 15 16.99 -8.54 40.07
N GLU A 16 17.19 -9.06 38.86
CA GLU A 16 18.37 -8.81 38.02
C GLU A 16 17.87 -8.55 36.59
N PRO A 17 18.56 -7.70 35.80
CA PRO A 17 18.11 -7.34 34.46
C PRO A 17 18.20 -8.59 33.57
N SER A 18 17.06 -9.25 33.35
CA SER A 18 17.02 -10.40 32.47
C SER A 18 17.35 -9.91 31.06
N THR A 19 18.47 -10.41 30.53
CA THR A 19 18.68 -10.54 29.10
C THR A 19 17.61 -11.48 28.58
N SER A 20 16.39 -10.95 28.38
CA SER A 20 15.28 -11.70 27.83
C SER A 20 15.72 -12.22 26.46
N ALA A 21 15.94 -13.52 26.35
CA ALA A 21 16.16 -14.17 25.07
C ALA A 21 15.02 -13.72 24.14
N VAL A 22 15.39 -13.18 22.97
CA VAL A 22 14.42 -12.69 22.00
C VAL A 22 13.49 -13.85 21.64
N ASP A 23 12.21 -13.74 21.98
CA ASP A 23 11.21 -14.73 21.61
C ASP A 23 10.98 -14.66 20.09
N THR A 24 11.59 -15.58 19.37
CA THR A 24 11.48 -15.70 17.90
C THR A 24 10.28 -16.54 17.47
N SER A 25 9.39 -16.97 18.39
CA SER A 25 8.19 -17.73 18.03
C SER A 25 7.15 -16.89 17.29
N LYS A 26 7.28 -15.56 17.35
CA LYS A 26 6.50 -14.57 16.61
C LYS A 26 7.43 -13.53 15.97
N PRO A 27 7.01 -12.88 14.86
CA PRO A 27 7.74 -11.74 14.31
C PRO A 27 8.01 -10.71 15.40
N THR A 28 9.28 -10.39 15.60
CA THR A 28 9.71 -9.45 16.65
C THR A 28 9.55 -7.99 16.23
N ALA A 29 9.28 -7.77 14.94
CA ALA A 29 8.97 -6.47 14.37
C ALA A 29 7.57 -6.04 14.85
N VAL A 30 7.55 -5.33 15.98
CA VAL A 30 6.38 -4.54 16.38
C VAL A 30 6.52 -3.18 15.73
N PHE A 31 5.45 -2.69 15.09
CA PHE A 31 5.44 -1.34 14.53
C PHE A 31 5.67 -0.32 15.64
N LYS A 32 6.87 0.25 15.66
CA LYS A 32 7.22 1.36 16.54
C LYS A 32 7.08 2.64 15.73
N PRO A 33 6.15 3.54 16.08
CA PRO A 33 5.99 4.80 15.38
C PRO A 33 7.32 5.55 15.36
N THR A 34 7.66 6.10 14.19
CA THR A 34 8.81 6.99 14.01
C THR A 34 8.36 8.44 14.08
N LYS A 35 9.24 9.40 13.78
CA LYS A 35 8.82 10.78 13.51
C LYS A 35 7.84 10.79 12.33
N GLY A 36 6.82 11.63 12.40
CA GLY A 36 5.88 11.86 11.31
C GLY A 36 6.56 12.02 9.95
N ARG A 37 6.04 11.31 8.93
CA ARG A 37 6.58 11.25 7.57
C ARG A 37 5.71 12.09 6.65
N LYS A 38 6.24 13.22 6.17
CA LYS A 38 5.48 14.16 5.30
C LYS A 38 5.58 13.89 3.80
N HIS A 39 6.54 13.08 3.39
CA HIS A 39 6.71 12.72 1.98
C HIS A 39 5.95 11.43 1.64
N THR A 40 5.67 11.21 0.35
CA THR A 40 5.00 10.00 -0.16
C THR A 40 5.82 9.30 -1.24
N LEU A 41 5.75 7.98 -1.26
CA LEU A 41 6.31 7.12 -2.29
C LEU A 41 5.18 6.45 -3.08
N SER A 42 5.08 6.77 -4.35
CA SER A 42 4.10 6.19 -5.28
C SER A 42 4.77 5.18 -6.22
N LEU A 43 4.01 4.16 -6.59
CA LEU A 43 4.37 3.15 -7.57
C LEU A 43 3.41 3.25 -8.75
N ALA A 44 3.89 3.25 -9.98
CA ALA A 44 3.04 3.11 -11.16
C ALA A 44 3.48 1.91 -12.01
N LEU A 45 2.53 1.07 -12.41
CA LEU A 45 2.77 -0.12 -13.22
C LEU A 45 1.54 -0.46 -14.07
N PRO A 46 1.72 -1.12 -15.23
CA PRO A 46 0.58 -1.40 -16.07
C PRO A 46 -0.18 -2.63 -15.61
N GLY A 47 -1.51 -2.63 -15.73
CA GLY A 47 -2.33 -3.79 -15.41
C GLY A 47 -2.17 -4.95 -16.42
N SER A 48 -1.64 -4.67 -17.61
CA SER A 48 -1.35 -5.67 -18.66
C SER A 48 -0.45 -6.81 -18.19
N ILE A 49 0.36 -6.61 -17.12
CA ILE A 49 1.21 -7.66 -16.55
C ILE A 49 0.40 -8.87 -16.07
N ILE A 50 -0.86 -8.66 -15.67
CA ILE A 50 -1.79 -9.73 -15.29
C ILE A 50 -2.13 -10.61 -16.50
N ALA A 51 -2.16 -10.06 -17.71
CA ALA A 51 -2.48 -10.82 -18.92
C ALA A 51 -1.44 -11.92 -19.22
N ASN A 52 -0.20 -11.79 -18.73
CA ASN A 52 0.87 -12.78 -18.93
C ASN A 52 0.70 -14.05 -18.09
N CYS A 53 -0.18 -14.02 -17.10
CA CYS A 53 -0.48 -15.15 -16.24
C CYS A 53 -1.65 -15.96 -16.81
N SER A 54 -1.48 -17.28 -16.91
CA SER A 54 -2.44 -18.18 -17.56
C SER A 54 -3.62 -18.59 -16.69
N THR A 55 -3.45 -18.65 -15.37
CA THR A 55 -4.51 -19.08 -14.45
C THR A 55 -4.86 -17.97 -13.46
N HIS A 56 -6.05 -18.08 -12.87
CA HIS A 56 -6.51 -17.17 -11.84
C HIS A 56 -5.57 -17.12 -10.63
N GLU A 57 -5.08 -18.27 -10.19
CA GLU A 57 -4.17 -18.41 -9.06
C GLU A 57 -2.85 -17.69 -9.34
N MET A 58 -2.31 -17.79 -10.56
CA MET A 58 -1.10 -17.09 -10.96
C MET A 58 -1.32 -15.57 -11.02
N LYS A 59 -2.45 -15.11 -11.57
CA LYS A 59 -2.82 -13.69 -11.62
C LYS A 59 -2.96 -13.10 -10.21
N ASN A 60 -3.64 -13.82 -9.31
CA ASN A 60 -3.77 -13.44 -7.91
C ASN A 60 -2.42 -13.43 -7.21
N ALA A 61 -1.58 -14.45 -7.40
CA ALA A 61 -0.24 -14.50 -6.81
C ALA A 61 0.63 -13.33 -7.26
N LEU A 62 0.57 -12.93 -8.53
CA LEU A 62 1.29 -11.76 -9.06
C LEU A 62 0.82 -10.48 -8.35
N ALA A 63 -0.49 -10.21 -8.31
CA ALA A 63 -1.04 -9.07 -7.60
C ALA A 63 -0.64 -9.06 -6.11
N GLY A 64 -0.65 -10.23 -5.47
CA GLY A 64 -0.19 -10.41 -4.09
C GLY A 64 1.28 -10.08 -3.87
N GLN A 65 2.16 -10.39 -4.84
CA GLN A 65 3.59 -10.04 -4.77
C GLN A 65 3.81 -8.51 -4.82
N ILE A 66 3.07 -7.81 -5.69
CA ILE A 66 3.11 -6.34 -5.79
C ILE A 66 2.59 -5.70 -4.50
N ALA A 67 1.43 -6.15 -4.03
CA ALA A 67 0.84 -5.70 -2.76
C ALA A 67 1.81 -5.87 -1.59
N ARG A 68 2.54 -6.99 -1.58
CA ARG A 68 3.51 -7.28 -0.53
C ARG A 68 4.76 -6.44 -0.59
N ALA A 69 5.35 -6.25 -1.76
CA ALA A 69 6.48 -5.34 -1.92
C ALA A 69 6.09 -3.93 -1.44
N SER A 70 4.93 -3.45 -1.90
CA SER A 70 4.40 -2.12 -1.56
C SER A 70 4.21 -1.96 -0.05
N ALA A 71 3.64 -2.96 0.63
CA ALA A 71 3.50 -2.96 2.08
C ALA A 71 4.84 -2.98 2.83
N VAL A 72 5.82 -3.76 2.36
CA VAL A 72 7.15 -3.87 3.01
C VAL A 72 7.94 -2.57 2.89
N PHE A 73 7.84 -1.87 1.77
CA PHE A 73 8.57 -0.64 1.51
C PHE A 73 7.77 0.64 1.80
N CYS A 74 6.61 0.52 2.45
CA CYS A 74 5.79 1.66 2.88
C CYS A 74 5.38 2.59 1.71
N VAL A 75 5.01 2.00 0.56
CA VAL A 75 4.46 2.72 -0.59
C VAL A 75 3.09 3.30 -0.22
N ASP A 76 2.83 4.55 -0.56
CA ASP A 76 1.62 5.30 -0.21
C ASP A 76 0.54 5.26 -1.31
N GLU A 77 0.92 5.01 -2.56
CA GLU A 77 0.01 4.95 -3.69
C GLU A 77 0.48 3.91 -4.71
N ILE A 78 -0.45 3.13 -5.26
CA ILE A 78 -0.22 2.28 -6.43
C ILE A 78 -1.14 2.76 -7.56
N VAL A 79 -0.54 3.18 -8.67
CA VAL A 79 -1.22 3.57 -9.89
C VAL A 79 -1.17 2.42 -10.89
N VAL A 80 -2.34 1.87 -11.22
CA VAL A 80 -2.50 0.86 -12.27
C VAL A 80 -2.87 1.58 -13.57
N PHE A 81 -1.93 1.69 -14.50
CA PHE A 81 -2.18 2.40 -15.76
C PHE A 81 -2.42 1.45 -16.94
N ASP A 82 -3.17 1.91 -17.93
CA ASP A 82 -3.32 1.20 -19.19
C ASP A 82 -2.14 1.52 -20.13
N ASP A 83 -1.37 0.51 -20.52
CA ASP A 83 -0.26 0.61 -21.48
C ASP A 83 -0.68 0.22 -22.92
N GLY A 84 -1.97 -0.04 -23.14
CA GLY A 84 -2.51 -0.49 -24.42
C GLY A 84 -2.08 -1.90 -24.83
N GLN A 85 -1.43 -2.67 -23.95
CA GLN A 85 -0.93 -4.02 -24.25
C GLN A 85 -1.92 -5.13 -23.87
N ALA A 86 -3.04 -4.78 -23.22
CA ALA A 86 -4.12 -5.70 -22.92
C ALA A 86 -5.45 -5.17 -23.47
N ALA A 87 -6.24 -6.04 -24.10
CA ALA A 87 -7.55 -5.65 -24.61
C ALA A 87 -8.54 -5.49 -23.46
N THR A 88 -9.16 -4.31 -23.37
CA THR A 88 -10.29 -4.04 -22.48
C THR A 88 -11.60 -4.37 -23.18
N ARG A 89 -12.40 -5.24 -22.58
CA ARG A 89 -13.71 -5.71 -23.06
C ARG A 89 -14.68 -5.87 -21.89
N PRO A 90 -16.01 -5.94 -22.13
CA PRO A 90 -16.96 -6.19 -21.07
C PRO A 90 -16.61 -7.45 -20.25
N PRO A 91 -16.87 -7.46 -18.93
CA PRO A 91 -16.62 -8.61 -18.08
C PRO A 91 -17.24 -9.90 -18.61
N GLU A 92 -16.65 -11.04 -18.22
CA GLU A 92 -17.21 -12.35 -18.54
C GLU A 92 -18.60 -12.52 -17.90
N LYS A 93 -19.39 -13.51 -18.36
CA LYS A 93 -20.78 -13.70 -17.89
C LYS A 93 -20.91 -13.88 -16.37
N ASP A 94 -19.85 -14.35 -15.72
CA ASP A 94 -19.77 -14.54 -14.28
C ASP A 94 -19.29 -13.29 -13.53
N GLY A 95 -18.88 -12.23 -14.23
CA GLY A 95 -18.32 -11.00 -13.68
C GLY A 95 -16.79 -11.04 -13.49
N TYR A 96 -16.11 -12.10 -13.94
CA TYR A 96 -14.65 -12.19 -13.83
C TYR A 96 -13.96 -11.22 -14.79
N THR A 97 -13.01 -10.44 -14.26
CA THR A 97 -12.43 -9.32 -15.03
C THR A 97 -11.01 -9.60 -15.52
N ALA A 98 -10.26 -10.54 -14.95
CA ALA A 98 -8.81 -10.65 -15.23
C ALA A 98 -8.41 -10.98 -16.69
N TYR A 99 -9.36 -11.44 -17.52
CA TYR A 99 -9.17 -11.66 -18.97
C TYR A 99 -9.91 -10.63 -19.84
N ALA A 100 -10.73 -9.77 -19.23
CA ALA A 100 -11.56 -8.79 -19.89
C ALA A 100 -11.06 -7.36 -19.63
N ASP A 101 -10.63 -7.09 -18.40
CA ASP A 101 -10.02 -5.86 -17.94
C ASP A 101 -8.96 -6.19 -16.87
N PRO A 102 -7.71 -6.49 -17.28
CA PRO A 102 -6.62 -6.78 -16.35
C PRO A 102 -6.25 -5.60 -15.44
N ASN A 103 -6.50 -4.37 -15.89
CA ASN A 103 -6.28 -3.15 -15.09
C ASN A 103 -7.24 -3.12 -13.89
N PHE A 104 -8.53 -3.34 -14.14
CA PHE A 104 -9.52 -3.42 -13.07
C PHE A 104 -9.27 -4.60 -12.14
N PHE A 105 -8.93 -5.79 -12.67
CA PHE A 105 -8.60 -6.94 -11.83
C PHE A 105 -7.48 -6.62 -10.83
N LEU A 106 -6.39 -6.02 -11.32
CA LEU A 106 -5.26 -5.66 -10.46
C LEU A 106 -5.65 -4.60 -9.43
N TYR A 107 -6.35 -3.54 -9.86
CA TYR A 107 -6.90 -2.52 -8.98
C TYR A 107 -7.76 -3.13 -7.86
N HIS A 108 -8.65 -4.04 -8.21
CA HIS A 108 -9.60 -4.67 -7.30
C HIS A 108 -8.90 -5.54 -6.25
N VAL A 109 -7.94 -6.38 -6.67
CA VAL A 109 -7.19 -7.25 -5.76
C VAL A 109 -6.28 -6.44 -4.82
N LEU A 110 -5.58 -5.42 -5.34
CA LEU A 110 -4.74 -4.54 -4.51
C LEU A 110 -5.58 -3.80 -3.45
N SER A 111 -6.73 -3.24 -3.85
CA SER A 111 -7.64 -2.53 -2.94
C SER A 111 -8.18 -3.46 -1.85
N TYR A 112 -8.53 -4.70 -2.21
CA TYR A 112 -8.98 -5.70 -1.25
C TYR A 112 -7.89 -6.07 -0.23
N LEU A 113 -6.65 -6.25 -0.71
CA LEU A 113 -5.53 -6.62 0.16
C LEU A 113 -5.15 -5.50 1.12
N GLU A 114 -5.17 -4.25 0.67
CA GLU A 114 -4.91 -3.10 1.52
C GLU A 114 -5.98 -2.92 2.59
N THR A 115 -7.24 -3.21 2.28
CA THR A 115 -8.35 -3.01 3.21
C THR A 115 -8.19 -3.89 4.45
N PRO A 116 -8.29 -3.33 5.68
CA PRO A 116 -8.25 -4.09 6.93
C PRO A 116 -9.27 -5.24 6.96
N PRO A 117 -8.90 -6.42 7.50
CA PRO A 117 -9.75 -7.61 7.44
C PRO A 117 -11.17 -7.44 7.98
N HIS A 118 -11.38 -6.64 9.04
CA HIS A 118 -12.70 -6.39 9.62
C HIS A 118 -13.62 -5.56 8.70
N LEU A 119 -13.05 -4.75 7.79
CA LEU A 119 -13.80 -3.89 6.89
C LEU A 119 -14.18 -4.59 5.57
N ARG A 120 -13.46 -5.64 5.17
CA ARG A 120 -13.62 -6.29 3.85
C ARG A 120 -15.04 -6.73 3.58
N LYS A 121 -15.73 -7.32 4.56
CA LYS A 121 -17.12 -7.78 4.39
C LYS A 121 -18.11 -6.62 4.15
N ALA A 122 -17.83 -5.44 4.70
CA ALA A 122 -18.68 -4.27 4.54
C ALA A 122 -18.43 -3.55 3.21
N LEU A 123 -17.17 -3.51 2.76
CA LEU A 123 -16.72 -2.72 1.61
C LEU A 123 -16.68 -3.52 0.29
N PHE A 124 -16.41 -4.83 0.35
CA PHE A 124 -16.25 -5.67 -0.83
C PHE A 124 -17.39 -6.72 -0.90
N PRO A 125 -18.31 -6.58 -1.86
CA PRO A 125 -19.27 -7.65 -2.13
C PRO A 125 -18.54 -8.89 -2.66
N MET A 126 -19.21 -10.04 -2.60
CA MET A 126 -18.68 -11.27 -3.17
C MET A 126 -18.42 -11.08 -4.67
N HIS A 127 -17.16 -11.19 -5.09
CA HIS A 127 -16.74 -10.95 -6.46
C HIS A 127 -15.85 -12.08 -7.00
N PRO A 128 -16.02 -12.51 -8.27
CA PRO A 128 -15.21 -13.60 -8.86
C PRO A 128 -13.70 -13.36 -8.83
N ASP A 129 -13.27 -12.10 -8.93
CA ASP A 129 -11.84 -11.73 -8.84
C ASP A 129 -11.22 -12.13 -7.48
N LEU A 130 -12.04 -12.13 -6.42
CA LEU A 130 -11.61 -12.35 -5.05
C LEU A 130 -11.90 -13.80 -4.58
N ARG A 131 -12.31 -14.71 -5.47
CA ARG A 131 -12.74 -16.07 -5.11
C ARG A 131 -11.65 -16.91 -4.43
N THR A 132 -10.37 -16.66 -4.74
CA THR A 132 -9.22 -17.29 -4.06
C THR A 132 -8.45 -16.30 -3.18
N ALA A 133 -9.06 -15.20 -2.73
CA ALA A 133 -8.36 -14.20 -1.94
C ALA A 133 -7.82 -14.73 -0.60
N GLY A 134 -8.37 -15.84 -0.09
CA GLY A 134 -7.84 -16.55 1.08
C GLY A 134 -6.45 -17.18 0.88
N ALA A 135 -5.98 -17.34 -0.36
CA ALA A 135 -4.65 -17.83 -0.69
C ALA A 135 -3.61 -16.70 -0.89
N LEU A 136 -4.05 -15.44 -0.94
CA LEU A 136 -3.15 -14.29 -1.05
C LEU A 136 -2.35 -14.13 0.25
N PRO A 137 -1.12 -13.58 0.18
CA PRO A 137 -0.37 -13.27 1.39
C PRO A 137 -1.19 -12.30 2.26
N SER A 138 -1.21 -12.52 3.58
CA SER A 138 -1.53 -11.44 4.53
C SER A 138 -0.68 -10.22 4.19
N LEU A 139 -1.06 -8.96 4.44
CA LEU A 139 -0.14 -7.81 4.34
C LEU A 139 0.39 -7.36 5.71
N ASP A 140 -0.35 -7.64 6.79
CA ASP A 140 0.06 -7.40 8.19
C ASP A 140 0.60 -5.97 8.41
N MET A 141 -0.10 -4.98 7.87
CA MET A 141 0.26 -3.55 7.94
C MET A 141 -0.22 -2.92 9.26
N PRO A 142 0.30 -1.75 9.68
CA PRO A 142 -0.06 -1.14 10.97
C PRO A 142 -1.55 -0.87 11.18
N HIS A 143 -2.33 -0.69 10.11
CA HIS A 143 -3.79 -0.54 10.17
C HIS A 143 -4.57 -1.86 10.08
N HIS A 144 -3.89 -3.01 9.91
CA HIS A 144 -4.47 -4.37 9.97
C HIS A 144 -4.51 -4.89 11.42
N LEU A 145 -4.87 -4.01 12.36
CA LEU A 145 -4.82 -4.28 13.79
C LEU A 145 -5.78 -5.39 14.20
N ARG A 146 -5.30 -6.24 15.10
CA ARG A 146 -6.18 -7.14 15.85
C ARG A 146 -6.98 -6.32 16.88
N SER A 147 -8.09 -6.90 17.36
CA SER A 147 -8.95 -6.25 18.35
C SER A 147 -8.25 -5.98 19.68
N ASN A 148 -7.22 -6.77 20.03
CA ASN A 148 -6.45 -6.63 21.26
C ASN A 148 -5.18 -5.77 21.11
N GLU A 149 -4.89 -5.26 19.91
CA GLU A 149 -3.73 -4.40 19.65
C GLU A 149 -4.10 -2.93 19.80
N TRP A 150 -3.25 -2.17 20.49
CA TRP A 150 -3.48 -0.74 20.70
C TRP A 150 -2.77 0.11 19.66
N CYS A 151 -3.51 1.04 19.06
CA CYS A 151 -3.01 2.10 18.20
C CYS A 151 -3.91 3.34 18.40
N PRO A 152 -3.35 4.55 18.48
CA PRO A 152 -4.15 5.78 18.58
C PRO A 152 -5.00 6.07 17.34
N PHE A 153 -4.74 5.38 16.23
CA PHE A 153 -5.52 5.47 14.99
C PHE A 153 -6.10 4.10 14.65
N ARG A 154 -7.30 4.09 14.05
CA ARG A 154 -7.94 2.90 13.50
C ARG A 154 -8.70 3.24 12.23
N GLU A 155 -8.83 2.24 11.37
CA GLU A 155 -9.74 2.28 10.23
C GLU A 155 -11.12 1.79 10.66
N GLY A 156 -12.14 2.58 10.35
CA GLY A 156 -13.54 2.30 10.67
C GLY A 156 -14.42 2.34 9.43
N VAL A 157 -15.57 1.66 9.50
CA VAL A 157 -16.66 1.81 8.53
C VAL A 157 -17.95 2.21 9.23
N SER A 158 -18.68 3.17 8.68
CA SER A 158 -19.97 3.60 9.22
C SER A 158 -21.00 2.48 9.13
N VAL A 159 -21.66 2.21 10.26
CA VAL A 159 -22.72 1.20 10.38
C VAL A 159 -24.09 1.87 10.21
N GLY A 160 -24.28 3.04 10.82
CA GLY A 160 -25.50 3.82 10.73
C GLY A 160 -25.48 5.07 11.61
N ALA A 161 -26.44 5.96 11.36
CA ALA A 161 -26.62 7.17 12.14
C ALA A 161 -27.02 6.85 13.59
N SER A 162 -26.48 7.64 14.50
CA SER A 162 -26.78 7.64 15.93
C SER A 162 -26.99 9.08 16.39
N ARG A 163 -27.48 9.26 17.63
CA ARG A 163 -27.62 10.58 18.25
C ARG A 163 -26.97 10.58 19.63
N VAL A 164 -25.99 11.46 19.83
CA VAL A 164 -25.34 11.62 21.13
C VAL A 164 -26.22 12.50 22.02
N GLY A 165 -26.76 11.94 23.11
CA GLY A 165 -27.60 12.67 24.08
C GLY A 165 -29.12 12.51 23.93
N GLY A 166 -29.61 11.55 23.15
CA GLY A 166 -31.04 11.24 23.02
C GLY A 166 -31.78 12.05 21.95
N GLY A 167 -33.10 12.19 22.09
CA GLY A 167 -34.04 12.62 21.04
C GLY A 167 -33.82 14.00 20.40
N GLY A 168 -32.89 14.82 20.89
CA GLY A 168 -32.46 16.11 20.33
C GLY A 168 -30.94 16.31 20.33
N GLY A 169 -30.17 15.23 20.41
CA GLY A 169 -28.71 15.23 20.43
C GLY A 169 -28.05 15.62 19.10
N GLU A 170 -26.77 15.99 19.15
CA GLU A 170 -25.95 16.23 17.95
C GLU A 170 -25.89 14.96 17.08
N ALA A 171 -25.90 15.16 15.77
CA ALA A 171 -25.80 14.06 14.81
C ALA A 171 -24.46 13.34 14.97
N ALA A 172 -24.51 12.02 15.07
CA ALA A 172 -23.33 11.19 15.21
C ALA A 172 -23.47 9.93 14.35
N THR A 173 -22.35 9.24 14.14
CA THR A 173 -22.33 7.96 13.42
C THR A 173 -21.55 6.95 14.24
N GLU A 174 -22.08 5.72 14.33
CA GLU A 174 -21.33 4.59 14.88
C GLU A 174 -20.48 3.90 13.82
N LEU A 175 -19.25 3.60 14.19
CA LEU A 175 -18.22 3.01 13.34
C LEU A 175 -17.84 1.61 13.85
N ASP A 176 -17.68 0.68 12.91
CA ASP A 176 -16.98 -0.59 13.15
C ASP A 176 -15.47 -0.41 12.94
N CYS A 177 -14.73 -0.26 14.04
CA CYS A 177 -13.27 -0.13 14.05
C CYS A 177 -12.53 -1.44 14.40
N GLY A 178 -13.22 -2.58 14.36
CA GLY A 178 -12.64 -3.88 14.74
C GLY A 178 -12.36 -4.03 16.24
N LEU A 179 -12.97 -3.18 17.07
CA LEU A 179 -12.94 -3.24 18.54
C LEU A 179 -14.17 -3.99 19.08
N ALA A 180 -14.13 -4.34 20.37
CA ALA A 180 -15.27 -4.96 21.04
C ALA A 180 -16.47 -4.01 21.12
N GLU A 181 -16.22 -2.74 21.41
CA GLU A 181 -17.23 -1.67 21.40
C GLU A 181 -17.13 -0.81 20.14
N ARG A 182 -18.25 -0.22 19.73
CA ARG A 182 -18.32 0.70 18.60
C ARG A 182 -17.64 2.03 18.95
N VAL A 183 -17.07 2.68 17.95
CA VAL A 183 -16.57 4.06 18.07
C VAL A 183 -17.62 5.00 17.51
N SER A 184 -17.90 6.10 18.20
CA SER A 184 -18.82 7.13 17.74
C SER A 184 -18.05 8.37 17.28
N VAL A 185 -18.50 9.00 16.20
CA VAL A 185 -17.96 10.27 15.69
C VAL A 185 -19.10 11.28 15.54
N ARG A 186 -18.86 12.55 15.87
CA ARG A 186 -19.87 13.63 15.77
C ARG A 186 -20.01 14.19 14.36
N VAL A 187 -20.17 13.30 13.39
CA VAL A 187 -20.40 13.62 11.98
C VAL A 187 -21.47 12.66 11.46
N GLU A 188 -22.41 13.18 10.67
CA GLU A 188 -23.39 12.36 9.96
C GLU A 188 -22.77 11.82 8.68
N LEU A 189 -22.80 10.49 8.52
CA LEU A 189 -22.14 9.79 7.43
C LEU A 189 -23.06 8.74 6.84
N GLU A 190 -23.01 8.60 5.52
CA GLU A 190 -23.70 7.51 4.83
C GLU A 190 -23.18 6.15 5.30
N PRO A 191 -24.02 5.11 5.40
CA PRO A 191 -23.58 3.76 5.73
C PRO A 191 -22.49 3.25 4.76
N ARG A 192 -21.56 2.43 5.26
CA ARG A 192 -20.43 1.87 4.51
C ARG A 192 -19.37 2.87 4.04
N THR A 193 -19.32 4.04 4.67
CA THR A 193 -18.25 5.02 4.49
C THR A 193 -17.04 4.61 5.32
N ARG A 194 -15.88 4.40 4.67
CA ARG A 194 -14.60 4.11 5.33
C ARG A 194 -13.94 5.40 5.82
N LEU A 195 -13.42 5.40 7.04
CA LEU A 195 -12.79 6.55 7.69
C LEU A 195 -11.57 6.13 8.50
N THR A 196 -10.62 7.05 8.61
CA THR A 196 -9.55 6.98 9.61
C THR A 196 -9.99 7.76 10.85
N VAL A 197 -9.90 7.12 12.01
CA VAL A 197 -10.39 7.65 13.28
C VAL A 197 -9.26 7.65 14.29
N ARG A 198 -9.07 8.78 14.97
CA ARG A 198 -8.26 8.85 16.19
C ARG A 198 -9.11 8.40 17.36
N VAL A 199 -8.67 7.36 18.06
CA VAL A 199 -9.36 6.81 19.22
C VAL A 199 -8.51 7.09 20.47
N PRO A 200 -9.04 7.83 21.46
CA PRO A 200 -8.26 8.22 22.64
C PRO A 200 -8.03 7.06 23.62
N GLU A 201 -8.94 6.08 23.65
CA GLU A 201 -8.94 4.97 24.62
C GLU A 201 -8.99 3.59 23.96
N ARG A 202 -8.50 2.57 24.68
CA ARG A 202 -8.35 1.19 24.15
C ARG A 202 -9.66 0.47 23.85
N GLU A 203 -10.71 0.77 24.59
CA GLU A 203 -11.92 -0.07 24.62
C GLU A 203 -13.02 0.39 23.66
N GLY A 204 -12.93 1.61 23.12
CA GLY A 204 -13.95 2.21 22.25
C GLY A 204 -14.29 3.62 22.71
N GLY A 205 -15.47 4.13 22.33
CA GLY A 205 -16.00 5.40 22.82
C GLY A 205 -16.10 6.50 21.76
N GLU A 206 -15.89 7.75 22.16
CA GLU A 206 -15.91 8.90 21.26
C GLU A 206 -14.55 9.05 20.56
N GLY A 207 -14.56 8.99 19.24
CA GLY A 207 -13.40 9.17 18.38
C GLY A 207 -13.50 10.45 17.56
N GLU A 208 -12.36 10.84 16.98
CA GLU A 208 -12.25 11.98 16.07
C GLU A 208 -11.97 11.47 14.65
N ALA A 209 -12.80 11.83 13.69
CA ALA A 209 -12.52 11.57 12.28
C ALA A 209 -11.35 12.47 11.84
N VAL A 210 -10.29 11.88 11.31
CA VAL A 210 -9.07 12.58 10.89
C VAL A 210 -8.79 12.31 9.42
N ALA A 211 -7.88 13.09 8.82
CA ALA A 211 -7.39 12.82 7.48
C ALA A 211 -6.72 11.43 7.40
N PRO A 212 -6.89 10.67 6.30
CA PRO A 212 -6.24 9.36 6.12
C PRO A 212 -4.72 9.40 6.26
N GLU A 213 -4.10 10.55 6.01
CA GLU A 213 -2.66 10.76 6.10
C GLU A 213 -2.18 11.06 7.52
N ALA A 214 -3.07 11.42 8.45
CA ALA A 214 -2.70 11.82 9.82
C ALA A 214 -1.85 10.76 10.56
N PRO A 215 -2.13 9.44 10.49
CA PRO A 215 -1.28 8.42 11.11
C PRO A 215 0.17 8.48 10.58
N ARG A 216 0.35 8.74 9.28
CA ARG A 216 1.65 8.86 8.62
C ARG A 216 2.34 10.17 8.97
N GLU A 217 1.66 11.29 8.80
CA GLU A 217 2.25 12.63 8.89
C GLU A 217 2.53 13.08 10.32
N GLU A 218 1.72 12.64 11.28
CA GLU A 218 1.83 13.07 12.68
C GLU A 218 2.57 12.05 13.55
N ALA A 219 2.30 10.76 13.34
CA ALA A 219 2.77 9.68 14.22
C ALA A 219 3.74 8.70 13.55
N GLY A 220 4.03 8.84 12.25
CA GLY A 220 5.02 8.01 11.56
C GLY A 220 4.58 6.57 11.36
N TYR A 221 3.28 6.26 11.44
CA TYR A 221 2.76 4.96 11.06
C TYR A 221 2.69 4.83 9.54
N TYR A 222 3.09 3.69 9.00
CA TYR A 222 2.66 3.33 7.67
C TYR A 222 1.18 2.96 7.70
N TRP A 223 0.36 3.50 6.81
CA TRP A 223 -1.10 3.37 6.89
C TRP A 223 -1.73 2.76 5.63
N GLY A 224 -0.96 1.92 4.93
CA GLY A 224 -1.37 1.33 3.66
C GLY A 224 -1.10 2.22 2.47
N TYR A 225 -1.68 1.84 1.34
CA TYR A 225 -1.60 2.56 0.08
C TYR A 225 -2.99 2.85 -0.48
N SER A 226 -3.16 3.98 -1.16
CA SER A 226 -4.28 4.14 -2.07
C SER A 226 -4.01 3.39 -3.38
N VAL A 227 -5.05 2.92 -4.06
CA VAL A 227 -4.93 2.36 -5.41
C VAL A 227 -5.74 3.25 -6.35
N ARG A 228 -5.14 3.62 -7.48
CA ARG A 228 -5.79 4.46 -8.50
C ARG A 228 -5.61 3.83 -9.88
N GLN A 229 -6.63 3.92 -10.72
CA GLN A 229 -6.51 3.56 -12.14
C GLN A 229 -6.17 4.82 -12.95
N ALA A 230 -5.32 4.66 -13.97
CA ALA A 230 -5.00 5.71 -14.93
C ALA A 230 -5.23 5.19 -16.36
N GLY A 231 -5.88 5.99 -17.20
CA GLY A 231 -6.25 5.57 -18.56
C GLY A 231 -5.08 5.47 -19.55
N SER A 232 -3.90 5.95 -19.18
CA SER A 232 -2.68 5.94 -19.99
C SER A 232 -1.43 6.21 -19.14
N LEU A 233 -0.25 6.19 -19.76
CA LEU A 233 0.99 6.60 -19.10
C LEU A 233 0.96 8.08 -18.68
N GLY A 234 0.46 8.97 -19.54
CA GLY A 234 0.32 10.39 -19.24
C GLY A 234 -0.63 10.65 -18.07
N ALA A 235 -1.74 9.90 -18.00
CA ALA A 235 -2.71 9.97 -16.92
C ALA A 235 -2.14 9.58 -15.54
N VAL A 236 -1.00 8.88 -15.48
CA VAL A 236 -0.27 8.69 -14.22
C VAL A 236 0.05 10.05 -13.60
N PHE A 237 0.56 10.99 -14.41
CA PHE A 237 1.02 12.30 -13.96
C PHE A 237 -0.08 13.35 -13.90
N THR A 238 -0.93 13.43 -14.92
CA THR A 238 -1.94 14.49 -15.04
C THR A 238 -3.12 14.31 -14.07
N GLU A 239 -3.37 13.08 -13.62
CA GLU A 239 -4.39 12.76 -12.61
C GLU A 239 -3.79 12.46 -11.23
N CYS A 240 -2.57 12.95 -10.97
CA CYS A 240 -1.92 12.84 -9.66
C CYS A 240 -2.80 13.49 -8.56
N PRO A 241 -3.07 12.80 -7.43
CA PRO A 241 -3.92 13.34 -6.38
C PRO A 241 -3.22 14.38 -5.49
N PHE A 242 -1.90 14.51 -5.61
CA PHE A 242 -1.12 15.41 -4.77
C PHE A 242 -1.06 16.81 -5.36
N ASP A 243 -1.31 17.82 -4.52
CA ASP A 243 -1.11 19.21 -4.90
C ASP A 243 0.37 19.47 -5.24
N GLY A 244 0.62 20.03 -6.43
CA GLY A 244 1.94 20.17 -7.02
C GLY A 244 2.44 18.94 -7.82
N GLY A 245 1.68 17.84 -7.87
CA GLY A 245 2.03 16.63 -8.59
C GLY A 245 3.15 15.81 -7.94
N TYR A 246 3.73 14.89 -8.71
CA TYR A 246 4.97 14.21 -8.33
C TYR A 246 6.15 15.14 -8.63
N ASP A 247 6.89 15.55 -7.61
CA ASP A 247 8.04 16.45 -7.77
C ASP A 247 9.34 15.70 -8.07
N VAL A 248 9.33 14.37 -7.95
CA VAL A 248 10.37 13.49 -8.49
C VAL A 248 9.74 12.28 -9.16
N SER A 249 10.10 12.05 -10.41
CA SER A 249 9.66 10.90 -11.20
C SER A 249 10.84 10.03 -11.63
N VAL A 250 10.73 8.73 -11.36
CA VAL A 250 11.78 7.74 -11.65
C VAL A 250 11.21 6.69 -12.60
N GLY A 251 11.63 6.71 -13.86
CA GLY A 251 11.34 5.66 -14.82
C GLY A 251 12.38 4.55 -14.76
N THR A 252 11.93 3.30 -14.86
CA THR A 252 12.81 2.14 -14.79
C THR A 252 13.02 1.49 -16.16
N SER A 253 14.28 1.20 -16.49
CA SER A 253 14.66 0.51 -17.73
C SER A 253 16.09 -0.03 -17.63
N GLU A 254 16.36 -1.18 -18.26
CA GLU A 254 17.72 -1.71 -18.42
C GLU A 254 18.69 -0.72 -19.12
N ARG A 255 18.16 0.29 -19.81
CA ARG A 255 18.90 1.35 -20.51
C ARG A 255 19.22 2.58 -19.62
N GLY A 256 18.78 2.59 -18.37
CA GLY A 256 19.01 3.70 -17.44
C GLY A 256 20.36 3.68 -16.73
N THR A 257 20.60 4.69 -15.89
CA THR A 257 21.78 4.76 -15.01
C THR A 257 21.62 3.86 -13.78
N THR A 258 22.72 3.50 -13.11
CA THR A 258 22.63 2.68 -11.89
C THR A 258 21.96 3.45 -10.74
N LEU A 259 21.22 2.75 -9.88
CA LEU A 259 20.55 3.34 -8.70
C LEU A 259 21.52 4.11 -7.77
N ALA A 260 22.80 3.74 -7.75
CA ALA A 260 23.81 4.44 -6.96
C ALA A 260 23.95 5.92 -7.34
N THR A 261 23.68 6.29 -8.61
CA THR A 261 23.77 7.69 -9.06
C THR A 261 22.73 8.59 -8.41
N LEU A 262 21.60 8.04 -7.94
CA LEU A 262 20.55 8.82 -7.28
C LEU A 262 20.99 9.41 -5.93
N LEU A 263 22.08 8.91 -5.34
CA LEU A 263 22.64 9.38 -4.08
C LEU A 263 23.92 10.21 -4.26
N ASP A 264 24.50 10.20 -5.45
CA ASP A 264 25.74 10.93 -5.75
C ASP A 264 25.41 12.37 -6.13
N ARG A 265 25.72 13.32 -5.23
CA ARG A 265 25.49 14.76 -5.43
C ARG A 265 26.19 15.35 -6.64
N SER A 266 27.21 14.68 -7.19
CA SER A 266 27.92 15.12 -8.38
C SER A 266 27.29 14.60 -9.68
N ASP A 267 26.38 13.62 -9.61
CA ASP A 267 25.70 13.06 -10.76
C ASP A 267 24.44 13.87 -11.11
N PRO A 268 24.16 14.12 -12.41
CA PRO A 268 22.92 14.77 -12.85
C PRO A 268 21.64 14.06 -12.38
N SER A 269 21.71 12.77 -12.09
CA SER A 269 20.61 11.93 -11.61
C SER A 269 20.41 12.01 -10.09
N TYR A 270 21.19 12.83 -9.37
CA TYR A 270 21.03 12.98 -7.92
C TYR A 270 19.59 13.32 -7.54
N VAL A 271 19.04 12.66 -6.52
CA VAL A 271 17.74 13.02 -5.94
C VAL A 271 17.98 13.76 -4.64
N GLU A 272 17.69 15.07 -4.64
CA GLU A 272 17.80 15.89 -3.44
C GLU A 272 16.77 15.43 -2.39
N PRO A 273 17.15 15.23 -1.11
CA PRO A 273 16.24 14.76 -0.06
C PRO A 273 15.24 15.83 0.42
N SER A 274 14.86 16.76 -0.45
CA SER A 274 13.87 17.82 -0.23
C SER A 274 12.51 17.50 -0.85
N TRP A 275 12.40 16.45 -1.68
CA TRP A 275 11.17 16.06 -2.40
C TRP A 275 9.98 15.74 -1.49
N LYS A 276 8.77 15.85 -2.01
CA LYS A 276 7.52 15.62 -1.27
C LYS A 276 6.77 14.39 -1.79
N HIS A 277 6.73 14.17 -3.10
CA HIS A 277 5.94 13.13 -3.74
C HIS A 277 6.78 12.48 -4.85
N LEU A 278 7.42 11.34 -4.54
CA LEU A 278 8.23 10.60 -5.49
C LEU A 278 7.39 9.48 -6.13
N VAL A 279 7.39 9.36 -7.46
CA VAL A 279 6.79 8.23 -8.18
C VAL A 279 7.85 7.38 -8.88
N VAL A 280 7.74 6.05 -8.76
CA VAL A 280 8.56 5.08 -9.50
C VAL A 280 7.68 4.35 -10.50
N VAL A 281 8.04 4.42 -11.78
CA VAL A 281 7.23 3.90 -12.88
C VAL A 281 7.92 2.71 -13.53
N PHE A 282 7.20 1.58 -13.55
CA PHE A 282 7.64 0.31 -14.09
C PHE A 282 6.91 0.01 -15.40
N GLY A 283 7.66 -0.48 -16.38
CA GLY A 283 7.08 -0.98 -17.63
C GLY A 283 6.48 -2.36 -17.48
N GLY A 284 5.63 -2.72 -18.44
CA GLY A 284 5.18 -4.10 -18.66
C GLY A 284 6.25 -4.92 -19.36
N VAL A 285 5.85 -6.01 -20.00
CA VAL A 285 6.78 -6.92 -20.73
C VAL A 285 7.53 -6.20 -21.85
N ALA A 286 6.86 -5.27 -22.53
CA ALA A 286 7.43 -4.50 -23.64
C ALA A 286 8.12 -3.19 -23.20
N GLY A 287 8.31 -2.98 -21.89
CA GLY A 287 8.87 -1.74 -21.35
C GLY A 287 7.88 -0.57 -21.36
N LEU A 288 8.36 0.61 -20.97
CA LEU A 288 7.55 1.84 -20.94
C LEU A 288 7.36 2.44 -22.34
N GLU A 289 8.21 2.07 -23.30
CA GLU A 289 8.10 2.49 -24.70
C GLU A 289 6.77 2.05 -25.32
N ALA A 290 6.27 0.87 -24.96
CA ALA A 290 4.97 0.39 -25.42
C ALA A 290 3.82 1.25 -24.89
N ALA A 291 3.91 1.67 -23.63
CA ALA A 291 2.93 2.56 -23.02
C ALA A 291 2.93 3.96 -23.66
N LEU A 292 4.11 4.53 -23.93
CA LEU A 292 4.23 5.78 -24.69
C LEU A 292 3.61 5.64 -26.09
N SER A 293 3.87 4.52 -26.78
CA SER A 293 3.34 4.28 -28.12
C SER A 293 1.81 4.17 -28.17
N ALA A 294 1.18 3.75 -27.06
CA ALA A 294 -0.26 3.67 -26.91
C ALA A 294 -0.90 5.01 -26.50
N ASP A 295 -0.13 5.93 -25.92
CA ASP A 295 -0.61 7.20 -25.38
C ASP A 295 -0.64 8.31 -26.45
N ARG A 296 -1.83 8.53 -27.03
CA ARG A 296 -2.02 9.56 -28.06
C ARG A 296 -1.81 10.97 -27.54
N GLU A 297 -2.06 11.23 -26.26
CA GLU A 297 -1.92 12.58 -25.70
C GLU A 297 -0.45 12.95 -25.59
N LEU A 298 0.39 12.03 -25.09
CA LEU A 298 1.85 12.21 -25.03
C LEU A 298 2.47 12.35 -26.42
N LEU A 299 2.03 11.51 -27.38
CA LEU A 299 2.51 11.59 -28.76
C LEU A 299 2.13 12.93 -29.42
N ASN A 300 0.89 13.40 -29.20
CA ASN A 300 0.44 14.70 -29.70
C ASN A 300 1.15 15.88 -29.03
N ALA A 301 1.59 15.72 -27.78
CA ALA A 301 2.43 16.67 -27.06
C ALA A 301 3.90 16.67 -27.56
N GLY A 302 4.25 15.80 -28.51
CA GLY A 302 5.57 15.75 -29.13
C GLY A 302 6.61 14.93 -28.36
N VAL A 303 6.19 14.09 -27.41
CA VAL A 303 7.09 13.20 -26.67
C VAL A 303 7.58 12.10 -27.59
N THR A 304 8.90 12.04 -27.82
CA THR A 304 9.53 11.05 -28.71
C THR A 304 10.24 9.93 -27.97
N GLU A 305 10.91 10.23 -26.86
CA GLU A 305 11.58 9.23 -26.03
C GLU A 305 10.91 9.15 -24.67
N VAL A 306 10.60 7.93 -24.22
CA VAL A 306 9.90 7.72 -22.95
C VAL A 306 10.68 8.20 -21.74
N LYS A 307 12.02 8.22 -21.82
CA LYS A 307 12.91 8.72 -20.77
C LYS A 307 12.68 10.21 -20.48
N ASP A 308 12.21 10.98 -21.48
CA ASP A 308 12.01 12.43 -21.38
C ASP A 308 10.80 12.79 -20.50
N LEU A 309 9.97 11.81 -20.15
CA LEU A 309 8.86 11.96 -19.20
C LEU A 309 9.34 11.95 -17.74
N PHE A 310 10.57 11.52 -17.48
CA PHE A 310 11.05 11.23 -16.14
C PHE A 310 12.21 12.13 -15.75
N ASP A 311 12.21 12.56 -14.49
CA ASP A 311 13.33 13.27 -13.90
C ASP A 311 14.56 12.35 -13.85
N ARG A 312 14.35 11.06 -13.57
CA ARG A 312 15.40 10.05 -13.44
C ARG A 312 15.05 8.80 -14.25
N TRP A 313 16.04 8.26 -14.95
CA TRP A 313 15.89 7.05 -15.77
C TRP A 313 16.91 6.00 -15.37
N VAL A 314 16.47 4.93 -14.69
CA VAL A 314 17.37 4.04 -13.95
C VAL A 314 17.28 2.58 -14.34
N ASN A 315 18.44 1.92 -14.36
CA ASN A 315 18.60 0.48 -14.42
C ASN A 315 18.71 -0.07 -12.98
N LEU A 316 17.77 -0.94 -12.63
CA LEU A 316 17.66 -1.55 -11.31
C LEU A 316 18.72 -2.63 -11.06
N VAL A 317 19.15 -3.33 -12.11
CA VAL A 317 20.12 -4.44 -12.03
C VAL A 317 21.10 -4.37 -13.21
N PRO A 318 22.12 -3.48 -13.15
CA PRO A 318 23.18 -3.46 -14.15
C PRO A 318 23.87 -4.83 -14.25
N GLY A 319 24.01 -5.34 -15.49
CA GLY A 319 24.61 -6.66 -15.73
C GLY A 319 23.73 -7.84 -15.29
N GLN A 320 22.39 -7.67 -15.28
CA GLN A 320 21.45 -8.75 -14.98
C GLN A 320 21.76 -10.05 -15.76
N GLY A 321 21.68 -11.19 -15.06
CA GLY A 321 21.95 -12.52 -15.63
C GLY A 321 20.78 -13.13 -16.41
N SER A 322 19.60 -12.52 -16.34
CA SER A 322 18.42 -12.88 -17.14
C SER A 322 18.24 -11.88 -18.26
N ARG A 323 17.69 -12.30 -19.40
CA ARG A 323 17.33 -11.37 -20.50
C ARG A 323 16.21 -10.42 -20.13
N THR A 324 15.36 -10.81 -19.19
CA THR A 324 14.23 -10.01 -18.72
C THR A 324 14.11 -10.13 -17.21
N ILE A 325 13.65 -9.06 -16.58
CA ILE A 325 13.19 -9.04 -15.19
C ILE A 325 11.69 -8.74 -15.26
N ARG A 326 10.86 -9.60 -14.67
CA ARG A 326 9.41 -9.41 -14.70
C ARG A 326 9.02 -8.23 -13.81
N THR A 327 7.92 -7.55 -14.11
CA THR A 327 7.51 -6.34 -13.39
C THR A 327 7.37 -6.59 -11.89
N GLU A 328 6.79 -7.71 -11.46
CA GLU A 328 6.66 -8.07 -10.05
C GLU A 328 8.01 -8.30 -9.34
N GLU A 329 9.03 -8.77 -10.07
CA GLU A 329 10.41 -8.91 -9.58
C GLU A 329 11.10 -7.53 -9.52
N ALA A 330 10.91 -6.72 -10.56
CA ALA A 330 11.45 -5.37 -10.67
C ALA A 330 10.94 -4.47 -9.54
N VAL A 331 9.66 -4.58 -9.15
CA VAL A 331 9.10 -3.81 -8.03
C VAL A 331 9.86 -4.10 -6.73
N TRP A 332 10.15 -5.37 -6.42
CA TRP A 332 10.96 -5.72 -5.24
C TRP A 332 12.36 -5.13 -5.29
N VAL A 333 13.05 -5.29 -6.42
CA VAL A 333 14.42 -4.79 -6.58
C VAL A 333 14.46 -3.26 -6.54
N GLY A 334 13.54 -2.61 -7.25
CA GLY A 334 13.48 -1.16 -7.35
C GLY A 334 13.18 -0.50 -6.01
N LEU A 335 12.19 -0.99 -5.28
CA LEU A 335 11.88 -0.47 -3.95
C LEU A 335 13.00 -0.75 -2.94
N ALA A 336 13.67 -1.90 -3.02
CA ALA A 336 14.83 -2.21 -2.19
C ALA A 336 16.02 -1.29 -2.50
N GLY A 337 16.33 -1.06 -3.78
CA GLY A 337 17.45 -0.22 -4.18
C GLY A 337 17.20 1.28 -3.99
N LEU A 338 15.95 1.73 -4.09
CA LEU A 338 15.55 3.11 -3.77
C LEU A 338 15.41 3.39 -2.27
N ARG A 339 15.51 2.36 -1.43
CA ARG A 339 15.34 2.49 0.02
C ARG A 339 16.24 3.58 0.62
N SER A 340 17.49 3.64 0.19
CA SER A 340 18.45 4.65 0.66
C SER A 340 18.04 6.08 0.28
N VAL A 341 17.37 6.28 -0.85
CA VAL A 341 16.84 7.60 -1.26
C VAL A 341 15.71 8.02 -0.33
N VAL A 342 14.81 7.09 0.01
CA VAL A 342 13.70 7.32 0.95
C VAL A 342 14.20 7.56 2.37
N GLU A 343 15.22 6.83 2.81
CA GLU A 343 15.83 7.03 4.13
C GLU A 343 16.56 8.38 4.22
N ALA A 344 17.30 8.77 3.18
CA ALA A 344 17.91 10.09 3.10
C ALA A 344 16.85 11.21 3.20
N ARG A 345 15.70 11.03 2.54
CA ARG A 345 14.57 11.95 2.65
C ARG A 345 13.96 11.97 4.06
N SER A 346 13.83 10.81 4.70
CA SER A 346 13.25 10.68 6.04
C SER A 346 14.11 11.31 7.14
N ALA A 347 15.41 11.49 6.88
CA ALA A 347 16.35 12.09 7.82
C ALA A 347 16.27 13.62 7.91
N VAL A 348 15.57 14.29 6.98
CA VAL A 348 15.41 15.76 6.88
C VAL A 348 14.02 16.20 7.33
#